data_AF-A0A209A2R6-F1
#
_entry.id   AF-A0A209A2R6-F1
#
_cell.length_a   1.000
_cell.length_b   1.000
_cell.length_c   1.000
_cell.angle_alpha   90.00
_cell.angle_beta   90.00
_cell.angle_gamma   90.00
#
_symmetry.space_group_name_H-M   'P 1'
#
loop_
_entity.id
_entity.type
_entity.pdbx_description
1 polymer ?
#
loop_
_entity_poly.entity_id
_entity_poly.type
_entity_poly.pdbx_seq_one_letter_code
_entity_poly.pdbx_strand_id
1 'polypeptide(L)' 'MTATDIDYSDTVCTLSADEQRVAQMLGDAWNQYLKLPIEHPCERDEFCRAIHVCQSIVLARPAVRGLASKGQGYQK' A
#
# COMPACT_ATOMS: atom_id res chain seq x y z
N MET A 1 28.48 21.32 -7.61
CA MET A 1 27.50 20.47 -6.91
C MET A 1 27.82 19.04 -7.28
N THR A 2 28.43 18.28 -6.38
CA THR A 2 28.67 16.85 -6.57
C THR A 2 27.34 16.14 -6.35
N ALA A 3 26.87 15.38 -7.33
CA ALA A 3 25.76 14.46 -7.12
C ALA A 3 26.17 13.54 -5.96
N THR A 4 25.49 13.65 -4.82
CA THR A 4 25.65 12.69 -3.74
C THR A 4 25.20 11.34 -4.29
N ASP A 5 26.08 10.34 -4.25
CA ASP A 5 25.74 8.93 -4.51
C ASP A 5 24.77 8.48 -3.42
N ILE A 6 23.48 8.79 -3.59
CA ILE A 6 22.44 8.30 -2.70
C ILE A 6 22.02 6.93 -3.25
N ASP A 7 22.45 5.88 -2.55
CA ASP A 7 21.93 4.54 -2.75
C ASP A 7 20.53 4.45 -2.12
N TYR A 8 19.56 3.92 -2.87
CA TYR A 8 18.19 3.72 -2.42
C TYR A 8 17.86 2.24 -2.18
N SER A 9 18.76 1.32 -2.53
CA SER A 9 18.56 -0.12 -2.40
C SER A 9 18.49 -0.59 -0.94
N ASP A 10 19.04 0.19 -0.01
CA ASP A 10 19.03 -0.04 1.45
C ASP A 10 17.87 0.69 2.18
N THR A 11 16.92 1.27 1.44
CA THR A 11 15.80 1.99 2.07
C THR A 11 14.92 1.05 2.88
N VAL A 12 14.80 1.29 4.19
CA VAL A 12 13.96 0.49 5.09
C VAL A 12 12.48 0.72 4.76
N CYS A 13 11.84 -0.28 4.15
CA CYS A 13 10.44 -0.27 3.73
C CYS A 13 9.56 -1.14 4.63
N THR A 14 9.47 -0.78 5.91
CA THR A 14 8.68 -1.53 6.91
C THR A 14 7.37 -0.80 7.22
N LEU A 15 6.25 -1.50 7.09
CA LEU A 15 4.93 -1.02 7.51
C LEU A 15 4.88 -0.83 9.02
N SER A 16 4.24 0.26 9.48
CA SER A 16 3.86 0.39 10.88
C SER A 16 2.80 -0.64 11.28
N ALA A 17 2.60 -0.86 12.58
CA ALA A 17 1.55 -1.77 13.06
C ALA A 17 0.15 -1.36 12.56
N ASP A 18 -0.12 -0.06 12.47
CA ASP A 18 -1.40 0.44 11.97
C ASP A 18 -1.53 0.25 10.45
N GLU A 19 -0.46 0.47 9.69
CA GLU A 19 -0.42 0.21 8.24
C GLU A 19 -0.63 -1.29 7.95
N GLN A 20 -0.02 -2.17 8.73
CA GLN A 20 -0.24 -3.63 8.65
C GLN A 20 -1.70 -3.98 8.98
N ARG A 21 -2.28 -3.38 10.03
CA ARG A 21 -3.68 -3.62 10.40
C ARG A 21 -4.64 -3.21 9.29
N VAL A 22 -4.42 -2.07 8.65
CA VAL A 22 -5.24 -1.63 7.51
C VAL A 22 -5.09 -2.61 6.34
N ALA A 23 -3.87 -3.04 6.01
CA ALA A 23 -3.66 -4.03 4.95
C ALA A 23 -4.39 -5.35 5.23
N GLN A 24 -4.38 -5.81 6.49
CA GLN A 24 -5.13 -6.99 6.91
C GLN A 24 -6.64 -6.80 6.77
N MET A 25 -7.19 -5.67 7.22
CA MET A 25 -8.63 -5.37 7.10
C MET A 25 -9.11 -5.39 5.65
N LEU A 26 -8.29 -4.94 4.70
CA LEU A 26 -8.60 -4.99 3.27
C LEU A 26 -8.65 -6.45 2.77
N GLY A 27 -7.72 -7.30 3.22
CA GLY A 27 -7.75 -8.73 2.93
C GLY A 27 -8.99 -9.42 3.53
N ASP A 28 -9.34 -9.08 4.77
CA ASP A 28 -10.52 -9.61 5.45
C ASP A 28 -11.81 -9.17 4.75
N ALA A 29 -11.88 -7.92 4.28
CA ALA A 29 -13.00 -7.42 3.50
C ALA A 29 -13.18 -8.21 2.18
N TRP A 30 -12.10 -8.47 1.45
CA TRP A 30 -12.12 -9.33 0.27
C TRP A 30 -12.62 -10.75 0.60
N ASN A 31 -12.06 -11.37 1.64
CA ASN A 31 -12.44 -12.72 2.07
C ASN A 31 -13.91 -12.80 2.48
N GLN A 32 -14.44 -11.74 3.10
CA GLN A 32 -15.84 -11.68 3.47
C GLN A 32 -16.75 -11.45 2.25
N TYR A 33 -16.34 -10.59 1.31
CA TYR A 33 -17.08 -10.30 0.09
C TYR A 33 -17.28 -11.54 -0.78
N LEU A 34 -16.27 -12.41 -0.88
CA LEU A 34 -16.36 -13.67 -1.64
C LEU A 34 -17.45 -14.63 -1.15
N LYS A 35 -17.96 -14.46 0.07
CA LYS A 35 -19.05 -15.27 0.64
C LYS A 35 -20.44 -14.76 0.26
N LEU A 36 -20.54 -13.56 -0.31
CA LEU A 36 -21.81 -12.98 -0.71
C LEU A 36 -22.34 -13.65 -1.99
N PRO A 37 -23.67 -13.71 -2.19
CA PRO A 37 -24.26 -14.07 -3.47
C PRO A 37 -23.77 -13.14 -4.57
N ILE A 38 -23.73 -13.65 -5.82
CA ILE A 38 -23.37 -12.81 -6.96
C ILE A 38 -24.62 -12.07 -7.46
N GLU A 39 -24.62 -10.74 -7.38
CA GLU A 39 -25.73 -9.91 -7.88
C GLU A 39 -25.47 -9.42 -9.32
N HIS A 40 -24.21 -9.15 -9.66
CA HIS A 40 -23.79 -8.74 -11.00
C HIS A 40 -22.49 -9.43 -11.47
N PRO A 41 -22.37 -9.89 -12.73
CA PRO A 41 -21.18 -10.61 -13.20
C PRO A 41 -19.84 -9.87 -13.05
N CYS A 42 -19.86 -8.53 -13.03
CA CYS A 42 -18.63 -7.72 -12.92
C CYS A 42 -18.24 -7.33 -11.49
N GLU A 43 -19.10 -7.57 -10.50
CA GLU A 43 -18.95 -6.98 -9.16
C GLU A 43 -17.68 -7.46 -8.42
N ARG A 44 -17.30 -8.73 -8.59
CA ARG A 44 -16.09 -9.30 -7.95
C ARG A 44 -14.83 -8.65 -8.48
N ASP A 45 -14.81 -8.42 -9.78
CA ASP A 45 -13.73 -7.78 -10.50
C ASP A 45 -13.57 -6.32 -10.07
N GLU A 46 -14.68 -5.61 -9.94
CA GLU A 46 -14.74 -4.23 -9.45
C GLU A 46 -14.27 -4.13 -7.99
N PHE A 47 -14.78 -5.00 -7.12
CA PHE A 47 -14.39 -5.02 -5.72
C PHE A 47 -12.92 -5.39 -5.53
N CYS A 48 -12.41 -6.40 -6.26
CA CYS A 48 -11.00 -6.78 -6.28
C CYS A 48 -10.09 -5.60 -6.69
N ARG A 49 -10.45 -4.90 -7.78
CA ARG A 49 -9.71 -3.70 -8.22
C ARG A 49 -9.70 -2.61 -7.14
N ALA A 50 -10.83 -2.36 -6.48
CA ALA A 50 -10.90 -1.38 -5.39
C ALA A 50 -9.99 -1.77 -4.21
N ILE A 51 -9.97 -3.05 -3.81
CA ILE A 51 -9.08 -3.56 -2.77
C ILE A 51 -7.61 -3.36 -3.15
N HIS A 52 -7.22 -3.69 -4.40
CA HIS A 52 -5.85 -3.49 -4.87
C HIS A 52 -5.42 -2.02 -4.88
N VAL A 53 -6.33 -1.10 -5.27
CA VAL A 53 -6.07 0.34 -5.18
C VAL A 53 -5.77 0.73 -3.73
N CYS A 54 -6.62 0.33 -2.79
CA CYS A 54 -6.42 0.61 -1.36
C CYS A 54 -5.10 0.02 -0.83
N GLN A 55 -4.79 -1.24 -1.17
CA GLN A 55 -3.54 -1.89 -0.77
C GLN A 55 -2.32 -1.17 -1.34
N SER A 56 -2.35 -0.76 -2.61
CA SER A 56 -1.23 -0.02 -3.23
C SER A 56 -0.91 1.28 -2.48
N ILE A 57 -1.94 2.00 -2.04
CA ILE A 57 -1.79 3.24 -1.27
C ILE A 57 -1.14 2.97 0.07
N VAL A 58 -1.60 1.95 0.80
CA VAL A 58 -1.07 1.60 2.14
C VAL A 58 0.37 1.09 2.03
N LEU A 59 0.65 0.22 1.06
CA LEU A 59 1.97 -0.39 0.88
C LEU A 59 3.03 0.58 0.36
N ALA A 60 2.63 1.66 -0.33
CA ALA A 60 3.55 2.70 -0.76
C ALA A 60 4.06 3.58 0.40
N ARG A 61 3.31 3.69 1.50
CA ARG A 61 3.63 4.58 2.63
C ARG A 61 5.03 4.39 3.23
N PRO A 62 5.49 3.16 3.53
CA PRO A 62 6.84 2.97 4.07
C PRO A 62 7.93 3.40 3.08
N ALA A 63 7.73 3.20 1.78
CA ALA A 63 8.67 3.66 0.75
C ALA A 63 8.72 5.20 0.69
N VAL A 64 7.56 5.87 0.72
CA VAL A 64 7.47 7.34 0.77
C VAL A 64 8.21 7.89 1.98
N ARG A 65 8.02 7.28 3.16
CA ARG A 65 8.72 7.64 4.40
C ARG A 65 10.23 7.40 4.29
N GLY A 66 10.64 6.28 3.71
CA GLY A 66 12.05 5.95 3.49
C GLY A 66 12.75 6.97 2.57
N LEU A 67 12.13 7.33 1.46
CA LEU A 67 12.64 8.36 0.54
C LEU A 67 12.73 9.75 1.21
N ALA A 68 11.72 10.14 2.00
CA ALA A 68 11.73 11.38 2.76
C ALA A 68 12.90 11.46 3.75
N SER A 69 13.26 10.34 4.39
CA SER A 69 14.42 10.28 5.29
C SER A 69 15.77 10.48 4.59
N LYS A 70 15.81 10.25 3.26
CA LYS A 70 16.99 10.46 2.40
C LYS A 70 16.97 11.81 1.67
N GLY A 71 16.07 12.71 2.05
CA GLY A 71 15.98 14.05 1.45
C GLY A 71 15.18 14.11 0.15
N GLN A 72 14.38 13.09 -0.18
CA GLN A 72 13.50 13.09 -1.35
C GLN A 72 12.02 13.15 -0.99
N GLY A 73 11.24 13.91 -1.77
CA GLY A 73 9.79 14.01 -1.57
C GLY A 73 9.42 14.95 -0.41
N TYR A 74 8.21 14.79 0.11
CA TYR A 74 7.66 15.68 1.13
C TYR A 74 8.27 15.40 2.50
N GLN A 75 8.85 16.43 3.12
CA GLN A 75 9.29 16.43 4.52
C GLN A 75 8.29 17.23 5.35
N LYS A 76 7.85 16.65 6.48
CA LYS A 76 6.89 17.28 7.39
C LYS A 76 7.58 18.27 8.32
#